data_AF-A0A2I8EZN5-F1
#
_entry.id   AF-A0A2I8EZN5-F1
#
_cell.length_a   1.000
_cell.length_b   1.000
_cell.length_c   1.000
_cell.angle_alpha   90.00
_cell.angle_beta   90.00
_cell.angle_gamma   90.00
#
_symmetry.space_group_name_H-M   'P 1'
#
loop_
_entity.id
_entity.type
_entity.pdbx_description
1 polymer ?
#
loop_
_entity_poly.entity_id
_entity_poly.type
_entity_poly.pdbx_seq_one_letter_code
_entity_poly.pdbx_strand_id
1 'polypeptide(L)'
;MLLSRLASVSLVVSILAGCAAGRTTVDVSVPQGTNPTTGKYVRIDSPQDKRTFTVAPPSADMASLDPAEDSSDASKARAIGRKRNGYGKALGDVVLPEGKTVSGLVESALATGFQQAGYIVVKQGDPNFDAAAPVTAQVVDFWAWFQPGFWSVTTNQKSEVKLSGDVGALHGAQTVKTRVSESKQVVTSSDWQEIVEKGLSSIAQQTKRLVTGE
;
A
#
# COMPACT_ATOMS: atom_id res chain seq x y z
N MET A 1 -56.56 9.88 -18.99
CA MET A 1 -55.14 10.00 -19.42
C MET A 1 -54.28 10.52 -18.26
N LEU A 2 -53.97 9.71 -17.24
CA LEU A 2 -53.06 10.15 -16.16
C LEU A 2 -52.42 9.01 -15.34
N LEU A 3 -52.41 7.78 -15.87
CA LEU A 3 -51.91 6.59 -15.15
C LEU A 3 -50.75 5.88 -15.85
N SER A 4 -50.24 6.43 -16.96
CA SER A 4 -49.26 5.73 -17.81
C SER A 4 -47.84 6.34 -17.78
N ARG A 5 -47.54 7.24 -16.83
CA ARG A 5 -46.24 7.94 -16.76
C ARG A 5 -45.42 7.70 -15.49
N LEU A 6 -45.74 6.66 -14.71
CA LEU A 6 -45.02 6.33 -13.47
C LEU A 6 -44.27 4.99 -13.51
N ALA A 7 -44.36 4.22 -14.60
CA ALA A 7 -43.73 2.89 -14.67
C ALA A 7 -42.28 2.88 -15.20
N SER A 8 -41.74 4.01 -15.67
CA SER A 8 -40.48 4.01 -16.44
C SER A 8 -39.24 4.54 -15.71
N VAL A 9 -39.35 4.99 -14.45
CA VAL A 9 -38.20 5.61 -13.73
C VAL A 9 -37.50 4.64 -12.76
N SER A 10 -38.11 3.49 -12.41
CA SER A 10 -37.52 2.59 -11.39
C SER A 10 -36.51 1.55 -11.92
N LEU A 11 -36.27 1.44 -13.22
CA LEU A 11 -35.38 0.38 -13.77
C LEU A 11 -33.93 0.83 -14.04
N VAL A 12 -33.63 2.14 -14.01
CA VAL A 12 -32.30 2.64 -14.40
C VAL A 12 -31.29 2.68 -13.23
N VAL A 13 -31.74 2.63 -11.98
CA VAL A 13 -30.85 2.75 -10.80
C VAL A 13 -30.08 1.46 -10.48
N SER A 14 -30.54 0.29 -10.97
CA SER A 14 -29.97 -1.01 -10.60
C SER A 14 -28.65 -1.37 -11.30
N ILE A 15 -28.26 -0.66 -12.35
CA ILE A 15 -27.11 -1.06 -13.21
C ILE A 15 -25.79 -0.38 -12.77
N LEU A 16 -25.85 0.70 -11.97
CA LEU A 16 -24.66 1.45 -11.55
C LEU A 16 -24.01 0.92 -10.25
N ALA A 17 -24.71 0.08 -9.48
CA ALA A 17 -24.19 -0.45 -8.21
C ALA A 17 -23.15 -1.58 -8.39
N GLY A 18 -23.10 -2.21 -9.58
CA GLY A 18 -22.26 -3.38 -9.84
C GLY A 18 -20.76 -3.08 -10.00
N CYS A 19 -20.37 -1.86 -10.39
CA CYS A 19 -18.95 -1.53 -10.58
C CYS A 19 -18.22 -1.16 -9.28
N ALA A 20 -18.94 -0.91 -8.18
CA ALA A 20 -18.35 -0.45 -6.91
C ALA A 20 -18.19 -1.57 -5.87
N ALA A 21 -18.96 -2.66 -5.98
CA ALA A 21 -18.92 -3.80 -5.07
C ALA A 21 -17.99 -4.92 -5.59
N GLY A 22 -17.49 -5.77 -4.69
CA GLY A 22 -16.57 -6.88 -5.00
C GLY A 22 -15.09 -6.47 -5.04
N ARG A 23 -14.20 -7.42 -5.27
CA ARG A 23 -12.75 -7.19 -5.38
C ARG A 23 -12.41 -6.25 -6.52
N THR A 24 -11.57 -5.24 -6.27
CA THR A 24 -11.02 -4.36 -7.30
C THR A 24 -9.52 -4.54 -7.41
N THR A 25 -9.03 -4.75 -8.62
CA THR A 25 -7.60 -4.76 -8.92
C THR A 25 -7.14 -3.34 -9.27
N VAL A 26 -6.11 -2.86 -8.59
CA VAL A 26 -5.50 -1.55 -8.83
C VAL A 26 -4.02 -1.73 -9.05
N ASP A 27 -3.52 -1.29 -10.20
CA ASP A 27 -2.08 -1.28 -10.44
C ASP A 27 -1.44 -0.06 -9.77
N VAL A 28 -0.33 -0.29 -9.08
CA VAL A 28 0.39 0.71 -8.30
C VAL A 28 1.81 0.79 -8.81
N SER A 29 2.27 2.02 -9.06
CA SER A 29 3.65 2.30 -9.44
C SER A 29 4.46 2.70 -8.21
N VAL A 30 5.67 2.17 -8.08
CA VAL A 30 6.57 2.57 -6.99
C VAL A 30 7.47 3.70 -7.49
N PRO A 31 7.82 4.70 -6.65
CA PRO A 31 8.86 5.66 -6.98
C PRO A 31 10.14 4.93 -7.43
N GLN A 32 10.67 5.29 -8.60
CA GLN A 32 11.91 4.73 -9.11
C GLN A 32 13.09 5.61 -8.69
N GLY A 33 13.97 5.08 -7.84
CA GLY A 33 15.28 5.67 -7.61
C GLY A 33 16.32 5.14 -8.59
N THR A 34 17.39 5.91 -8.78
CA THR A 34 18.54 5.52 -9.60
C THR A 34 19.74 5.37 -8.68
N ASN A 35 20.51 4.29 -8.87
CA ASN A 35 21.76 4.13 -8.13
C ASN A 35 22.70 5.32 -8.42
N PRO A 36 23.28 5.95 -7.39
CA PRO A 36 24.29 6.98 -7.59
C PRO A 36 25.56 6.37 -8.19
N THR A 37 26.37 7.19 -8.87
CA THR A 37 27.64 6.76 -9.49
C THR A 37 28.66 6.25 -8.45
N THR A 38 28.58 6.78 -7.23
CA THR A 38 29.45 6.44 -6.11
C THR A 38 28.60 6.31 -4.85
N GLY A 39 28.92 5.34 -4.00
CA GLY A 39 28.20 5.12 -2.75
C GLY A 39 28.62 3.82 -2.08
N LYS A 40 28.18 3.62 -0.84
CA LYS A 40 28.32 2.32 -0.17
C LYS A 40 27.27 1.35 -0.72
N TYR A 41 27.64 0.09 -0.88
CA TYR A 41 26.73 -0.94 -1.37
C TYR A 41 25.82 -1.44 -0.24
N VAL A 42 24.52 -1.51 -0.53
CA VAL A 42 23.50 -2.07 0.36
C VAL A 42 22.69 -3.10 -0.42
N ARG A 43 22.31 -4.20 0.24
CA ARG A 43 21.32 -5.14 -0.29
C ARG A 43 20.12 -5.17 0.64
N ILE A 44 18.92 -5.19 0.05
CA ILE A 44 17.68 -5.33 0.79
C ILE A 44 17.26 -6.78 0.62
N ASP A 45 17.26 -7.53 1.72
CA ASP A 45 16.73 -8.88 1.71
C ASP A 45 15.21 -8.81 1.51
N SER A 46 14.64 -9.78 0.80
CA SER A 46 13.22 -9.76 0.43
C SER A 46 12.32 -9.52 1.66
N PRO A 47 11.50 -8.45 1.67
CA PRO A 47 10.71 -8.10 2.84
C PRO A 47 9.71 -9.19 3.22
N GLN A 48 9.68 -9.55 4.51
CA GLN A 48 8.71 -10.50 5.03
C GLN A 48 7.36 -9.80 5.26
N ASP A 49 6.30 -10.29 4.64
CA ASP A 49 4.94 -9.83 4.97
C ASP A 49 4.51 -10.44 6.32
N LYS A 50 4.36 -9.58 7.33
CA LYS A 50 3.94 -9.94 8.70
C LYS A 50 2.62 -9.25 9.06
N ARG A 51 1.88 -8.75 8.08
CA ARG A 51 0.61 -8.07 8.30
C ARG A 51 -0.41 -9.05 8.87
N THR A 52 -1.17 -8.57 9.85
CA THR A 52 -2.25 -9.35 10.46
C THR A 52 -3.57 -8.99 9.80
N PHE A 53 -4.25 -9.98 9.23
CA PHE A 53 -5.58 -9.81 8.63
C PHE A 53 -6.65 -10.24 9.63
N THR A 54 -7.55 -9.31 9.97
CA THR A 54 -8.63 -9.55 10.92
C THR A 54 -9.94 -9.87 10.18
N VAL A 55 -10.62 -10.92 10.59
CA VAL A 55 -11.99 -11.22 10.13
C VAL A 55 -12.94 -10.24 10.82
N ALA A 56 -13.77 -9.54 10.04
CA ALA A 56 -14.72 -8.54 10.53
C ALA A 56 -14.09 -7.51 11.51
N PRO A 57 -13.13 -6.69 11.06
CA PRO A 57 -12.42 -5.78 11.94
C PRO A 57 -13.34 -4.67 12.50
N PRO A 58 -13.11 -4.26 13.76
CA PRO A 58 -13.90 -3.21 14.41
C PRO A 58 -13.67 -1.81 13.81
N SER A 59 -12.56 -1.60 13.10
CA SER A 59 -12.24 -0.34 12.43
C SER A 59 -11.86 -0.54 10.96
N ALA A 60 -11.98 0.51 10.16
CA ALA A 60 -11.68 0.49 8.73
C ALA A 60 -10.18 0.42 8.42
N ASP A 61 -9.34 0.89 9.35
CA ASP A 61 -7.89 0.95 9.22
C ASP A 61 -7.20 -0.38 9.56
N MET A 62 -7.93 -1.44 9.89
CA MET A 62 -7.37 -2.77 10.10
C MET A 62 -7.46 -3.60 8.82
N ALA A 63 -6.36 -4.25 8.47
CA ALA A 63 -6.26 -5.12 7.29
C ALA A 63 -7.30 -6.25 7.36
N SER A 64 -8.08 -6.41 6.30
CA SER A 64 -9.09 -7.46 6.18
C SER A 64 -9.44 -7.71 4.72
N LEU A 65 -9.76 -8.95 4.39
CA LEU A 65 -10.26 -9.32 3.06
C LEU A 65 -11.79 -9.38 3.04
N ASP A 66 -12.36 -9.35 1.85
CA ASP A 66 -13.77 -9.68 1.68
C ASP A 66 -13.98 -11.18 1.95
N PRO A 67 -14.87 -11.59 2.88
CA PRO A 67 -15.12 -13.01 3.14
C PRO A 67 -15.76 -13.77 1.98
N ALA A 68 -16.33 -13.07 0.98
CA ALA A 68 -16.86 -13.68 -0.23
C ALA A 68 -15.78 -13.97 -1.29
N GLU A 69 -14.54 -13.52 -1.08
CA GLU A 69 -13.43 -13.63 -2.02
C GLU A 69 -12.34 -14.58 -1.49
N ASP A 70 -11.38 -14.95 -2.34
CA ASP A 70 -10.23 -15.77 -1.93
C ASP A 70 -9.40 -15.09 -0.82
N SER A 71 -9.07 -15.85 0.22
CA SER A 71 -8.29 -15.42 1.39
C SER A 71 -6.98 -16.18 1.56
N SER A 72 -6.50 -16.83 0.48
CA SER A 72 -5.17 -17.44 0.41
C SER A 72 -4.05 -16.44 0.73
N ASP A 73 -2.87 -16.97 1.04
CA ASP A 73 -1.69 -16.14 1.29
C ASP A 73 -1.28 -15.33 0.04
N ALA A 74 -1.56 -15.85 -1.17
CA ALA A 74 -1.37 -15.09 -2.41
C ALA A 74 -2.30 -13.87 -2.49
N SER A 75 -3.56 -14.01 -2.10
CA SER A 75 -4.52 -12.89 -2.03
C SER A 75 -4.11 -11.88 -0.95
N LYS A 76 -3.71 -12.35 0.24
CA LYS A 76 -3.22 -11.47 1.32
C LYS A 76 -1.99 -10.67 0.90
N ALA A 77 -1.01 -11.32 0.25
CA ALA A 77 0.21 -10.68 -0.23
C ALA A 77 -0.07 -9.54 -1.23
N ARG A 78 -1.21 -9.59 -1.93
CA ARG A 78 -1.67 -8.57 -2.89
C ARG A 78 -2.58 -7.51 -2.27
N ALA A 79 -3.19 -7.78 -1.13
CA ALA A 79 -4.20 -6.92 -0.55
C ALA A 79 -3.62 -5.58 -0.07
N ILE A 80 -4.20 -4.47 -0.50
CA ILE A 80 -3.73 -3.11 -0.16
C ILE A 80 -4.79 -2.27 0.55
N GLY A 81 -6.05 -2.67 0.50
CA GLY A 81 -7.11 -1.94 1.20
C GLY A 81 -8.45 -2.64 1.14
N ARG A 82 -9.46 -2.01 1.75
CA ARG A 82 -10.85 -2.46 1.69
C ARG A 82 -11.82 -1.31 1.57
N LYS A 83 -12.72 -1.43 0.59
CA LYS A 83 -13.81 -0.50 0.32
C LYS A 83 -14.90 -0.66 1.38
N ARG A 84 -15.44 0.47 1.83
CA ARG A 84 -16.61 0.54 2.71
C ARG A 84 -17.59 1.59 2.17
N ASN A 85 -18.88 1.45 2.46
CA ASN A 85 -19.88 2.47 2.17
C ASN A 85 -19.91 3.56 3.26
N GLY A 86 -20.73 4.60 3.06
CA GLY A 86 -20.90 5.69 4.03
C GLY A 86 -21.47 5.26 5.40
N TYR A 87 -22.06 4.06 5.49
CA TYR A 87 -22.51 3.43 6.74
C TYR A 87 -21.45 2.49 7.36
N GLY A 88 -20.23 2.46 6.82
CA GLY A 88 -19.14 1.62 7.28
C GLY A 88 -19.23 0.15 6.88
N LYS A 89 -20.24 -0.28 6.09
CA LYS A 89 -20.34 -1.67 5.60
C LYS A 89 -19.30 -1.93 4.53
N ALA A 90 -18.64 -3.09 4.58
CA ALA A 90 -17.68 -3.50 3.57
C ALA A 90 -18.35 -3.70 2.20
N LEU A 91 -17.71 -3.22 1.14
CA LEU A 91 -18.17 -3.34 -0.24
C LEU A 91 -17.27 -4.24 -1.09
N GLY A 92 -16.04 -4.48 -0.68
CA GLY A 92 -15.06 -5.28 -1.42
C GLY A 92 -13.64 -4.95 -0.99
N ASP A 93 -12.67 -5.78 -1.34
CA ASP A 93 -11.26 -5.50 -1.11
C ASP A 93 -10.60 -4.86 -2.33
N VAL A 94 -9.43 -4.26 -2.10
CA VAL A 94 -8.58 -3.68 -3.13
C VAL A 94 -7.27 -4.45 -3.11
N VAL A 95 -6.90 -5.00 -4.25
CA VAL A 95 -5.73 -5.86 -4.41
C VAL A 95 -4.85 -5.38 -5.57
N LEU A 96 -3.57 -5.73 -5.51
CA LEU A 96 -2.64 -5.57 -6.62
C LEU A 96 -2.92 -6.59 -7.74
N PRO A 97 -2.45 -6.34 -8.97
CA PRO A 97 -2.45 -7.34 -10.03
C PRO A 97 -1.67 -8.60 -9.62
N GLU A 98 -1.92 -9.70 -10.33
CA GLU A 98 -1.13 -10.92 -10.16
C GLU A 98 0.35 -10.67 -10.44
N GLY A 99 1.22 -11.36 -9.70
CA GLY A 99 2.66 -11.17 -9.78
C GLY A 99 3.21 -9.95 -9.02
N LYS A 100 2.34 -9.06 -8.51
CA LYS A 100 2.75 -7.95 -7.61
C LYS A 100 2.36 -8.25 -6.17
N THR A 101 3.23 -7.90 -5.22
CA THR A 101 2.97 -8.07 -3.78
C THR A 101 3.32 -6.81 -3.02
N VAL A 102 2.70 -6.63 -1.85
CA VAL A 102 3.03 -5.52 -0.94
C VAL A 102 4.50 -5.57 -0.53
N SER A 103 5.06 -6.75 -0.26
CA SER A 103 6.50 -6.90 0.01
C SER A 103 7.36 -6.34 -1.13
N GLY A 104 7.05 -6.64 -2.39
CA GLY A 104 7.80 -6.13 -3.54
C GLY A 104 7.66 -4.62 -3.74
N LEU A 105 6.48 -4.05 -3.45
CA LEU A 105 6.30 -2.60 -3.47
C LEU A 105 7.10 -1.91 -2.36
N VAL A 106 7.09 -2.48 -1.15
CA VAL A 106 7.87 -1.96 -0.02
C VAL A 106 9.37 -2.09 -0.30
N GLU A 107 9.85 -3.22 -0.81
CA GLU A 107 11.25 -3.41 -1.23
C GLU A 107 11.71 -2.30 -2.18
N SER A 108 10.89 -2.02 -3.19
CA SER A 108 11.16 -0.98 -4.18
C SER A 108 11.16 0.42 -3.54
N ALA A 109 10.25 0.71 -2.61
CA ALA A 109 10.22 1.99 -1.90
C ALA A 109 11.43 2.18 -0.97
N LEU A 110 11.84 1.12 -0.25
CA LEU A 110 13.04 1.11 0.57
C LEU A 110 14.28 1.34 -0.30
N ALA A 111 14.41 0.63 -1.43
CA ALA A 111 15.51 0.80 -2.38
C ALA A 111 15.62 2.26 -2.83
N THR A 112 14.50 2.88 -3.21
CA THR A 112 14.47 4.30 -3.58
C THR A 112 14.93 5.21 -2.43
N GLY A 113 14.54 4.92 -1.19
CA GLY A 113 15.03 5.66 -0.01
C GLY A 113 16.54 5.57 0.19
N PHE A 114 17.12 4.37 0.08
CA PHE A 114 18.57 4.16 0.13
C PHE A 114 19.29 4.88 -1.02
N GLN A 115 18.77 4.80 -2.24
CA GLN A 115 19.34 5.48 -3.41
C GLN A 115 19.33 7.00 -3.24
N GLN A 116 18.22 7.57 -2.75
CA GLN A 116 18.11 9.01 -2.44
C GLN A 116 19.02 9.46 -1.30
N ALA A 117 19.47 8.53 -0.44
CA ALA A 117 20.47 8.76 0.59
C ALA A 117 21.92 8.57 0.10
N GLY A 118 22.13 8.24 -1.18
CA GLY A 118 23.45 8.07 -1.78
C GLY A 118 24.05 6.66 -1.68
N TYR A 119 23.24 5.65 -1.32
CA TYR A 119 23.67 4.24 -1.34
C TYR A 119 23.43 3.61 -2.72
N ILE A 120 24.29 2.65 -3.08
CA ILE A 120 24.11 1.82 -4.26
C ILE A 120 23.37 0.56 -3.82
N VAL A 121 22.12 0.41 -4.26
CA VAL A 121 21.31 -0.77 -3.97
C VAL A 121 21.66 -1.85 -4.99
N VAL A 122 22.18 -2.97 -4.51
CA VAL A 122 22.56 -4.13 -5.34
C VAL A 122 21.55 -5.25 -5.21
N LYS A 123 21.37 -5.99 -6.29
CA LYS A 123 20.47 -7.14 -6.40
C LYS A 123 21.26 -8.44 -6.55
N GLN A 124 20.58 -9.55 -6.34
CA GLN A 124 21.17 -10.87 -6.55
C GLN A 124 21.70 -10.97 -7.99
N GLY A 125 22.96 -11.37 -8.13
CA GLY A 125 23.67 -11.43 -9.42
C GLY A 125 24.62 -10.25 -9.67
N ASP A 126 24.53 -9.17 -8.90
CA ASP A 126 25.51 -8.08 -8.97
C ASP A 126 26.85 -8.50 -8.33
N PRO A 127 28.01 -8.07 -8.87
CA PRO A 127 29.33 -8.45 -8.36
C PRO A 127 29.57 -8.08 -6.89
N ASN A 128 28.91 -7.03 -6.40
CA ASN A 128 29.08 -6.52 -5.03
C ASN A 128 28.00 -7.04 -4.06
N PHE A 129 27.12 -7.95 -4.49
CA PHE A 129 25.99 -8.41 -3.66
C PHE A 129 26.43 -9.07 -2.35
N ASP A 130 27.46 -9.92 -2.39
CA ASP A 130 27.92 -10.65 -1.20
C ASP A 130 28.66 -9.76 -0.19
N ALA A 131 29.28 -8.68 -0.69
CA ALA A 131 30.00 -7.70 0.13
C ALA A 131 29.13 -6.52 0.58
N ALA A 132 27.90 -6.38 0.05
CA ALA A 132 27.00 -5.30 0.40
C ALA A 132 26.43 -5.47 1.81
N ALA A 133 26.21 -4.34 2.49
CA ALA A 133 25.62 -4.36 3.81
C ALA A 133 24.16 -4.87 3.74
N PRO A 134 23.79 -5.93 4.48
CA PRO A 134 22.44 -6.47 4.44
C PRO A 134 21.48 -5.63 5.26
N VAL A 135 20.28 -5.40 4.71
CA VAL A 135 19.15 -4.79 5.40
C VAL A 135 17.95 -5.72 5.26
N THR A 136 17.39 -6.12 6.39
CA THR A 136 16.17 -6.94 6.44
C THR A 136 14.96 -6.06 6.72
N ALA A 137 13.80 -6.44 6.18
CA ALA A 137 12.56 -5.71 6.35
C ALA A 137 11.40 -6.65 6.73
N GLN A 138 10.54 -6.19 7.63
CA GLN A 138 9.26 -6.82 7.95
C GLN A 138 8.13 -5.82 7.79
N VAL A 139 7.17 -6.12 6.93
CA VAL A 139 5.97 -5.31 6.73
C VAL A 139 4.95 -5.70 7.80
N VAL A 140 4.80 -4.85 8.82
CA VAL A 140 3.91 -5.11 9.97
C VAL A 140 2.52 -4.53 9.71
N ASP A 141 2.46 -3.35 9.08
CA ASP A 141 1.22 -2.72 8.64
C ASP A 141 1.44 -2.13 7.25
N PHE A 142 0.46 -2.27 6.37
CA PHE A 142 0.41 -1.63 5.06
C PHE A 142 -1.04 -1.72 4.60
N TRP A 143 -1.77 -0.63 4.78
CA TRP A 143 -3.21 -0.64 4.58
C TRP A 143 -3.74 0.72 4.17
N ALA A 144 -4.55 0.71 3.11
CA ALA A 144 -5.36 1.83 2.68
C ALA A 144 -6.82 1.64 3.10
N TRP A 145 -7.46 2.72 3.53
CA TRP A 145 -8.88 2.70 3.86
C TRP A 145 -9.56 4.02 3.57
N PHE A 146 -10.87 3.89 3.38
CA PHE A 146 -11.80 4.99 3.24
C PHE A 146 -12.34 5.40 4.61
N GLN A 147 -12.39 6.69 4.88
CA GLN A 147 -13.02 7.27 6.07
C GLN A 147 -14.09 8.29 5.64
N PRO A 148 -15.38 8.02 5.89
CA PRO A 148 -16.44 9.00 5.62
C PRO A 148 -16.33 10.21 6.56
N GLY A 149 -16.58 11.40 6.03
CA GLY A 149 -16.74 12.66 6.78
C GLY A 149 -18.06 13.35 6.45
N PHE A 150 -18.37 14.44 7.17
CA PHE A 150 -19.65 15.15 7.03
C PHE A 150 -19.82 15.87 5.68
N TRP A 151 -18.73 16.37 5.09
CA TRP A 151 -18.72 17.10 3.81
C TRP A 151 -17.83 16.49 2.73
N SER A 152 -16.96 15.56 3.11
CA SER A 152 -15.97 14.95 2.23
C SER A 152 -15.66 13.54 2.71
N VAL A 153 -14.92 12.82 1.88
CA VAL A 153 -14.36 11.52 2.19
C VAL A 153 -12.85 11.66 2.30
N THR A 154 -12.23 10.95 3.24
CA THR A 154 -10.77 10.84 3.30
C THR A 154 -10.31 9.45 2.87
N THR A 155 -9.43 9.38 1.88
CA THR A 155 -8.62 8.19 1.63
C THR A 155 -7.38 8.26 2.50
N ASN A 156 -7.05 7.17 3.16
CA ASN A 156 -5.89 7.08 4.03
C ASN A 156 -5.04 5.92 3.61
N GLN A 157 -3.74 6.02 3.82
CA GLN A 157 -2.82 4.89 3.80
C GLN A 157 -1.89 5.00 5.00
N LYS A 158 -1.64 3.88 5.66
CA LYS A 158 -0.62 3.78 6.70
C LYS A 158 0.32 2.62 6.40
N SER A 159 1.54 2.73 6.90
CA SER A 159 2.46 1.61 6.92
C SER A 159 3.33 1.60 8.17
N GLU A 160 3.74 0.40 8.56
CA GLU A 160 4.74 0.14 9.57
C GLU A 160 5.70 -0.93 9.03
N VAL A 161 6.94 -0.54 8.80
CA VAL A 161 8.01 -1.42 8.31
C VAL A 161 9.12 -1.45 9.35
N LYS A 162 9.41 -2.63 9.88
CA LYS A 162 10.55 -2.83 10.77
C LYS A 162 11.78 -3.15 9.91
N LEU A 163 12.79 -2.30 10.00
CA LEU A 163 14.06 -2.45 9.31
C LEU A 163 15.12 -2.93 10.31
N SER A 164 16.03 -3.79 9.88
CA SER A 164 17.19 -4.15 10.69
C SER A 164 18.44 -4.25 9.83
N GLY A 165 19.51 -3.61 10.30
CA GLY A 165 20.79 -3.56 9.60
C GLY A 165 21.80 -2.68 10.34
N ASP A 166 22.94 -2.47 9.70
CA ASP A 166 24.00 -1.58 10.17
C ASP A 166 24.49 -0.73 9.00
N VAL A 167 23.72 0.32 8.66
CA VAL A 167 23.91 1.16 7.46
C VAL A 167 23.62 2.63 7.77
N GLY A 168 24.65 3.47 7.71
CA GLY A 168 24.49 4.89 8.01
C GLY A 168 24.08 5.09 9.47
N ALA A 169 22.97 5.80 9.69
CA ALA A 169 22.37 5.97 11.01
C ALA A 169 21.39 4.83 11.42
N LEU A 170 21.10 3.89 10.51
CA LEU A 170 20.38 2.67 10.87
C LEU A 170 21.33 1.72 11.60
N HIS A 171 21.16 1.60 12.91
CA HIS A 171 21.86 0.62 13.74
C HIS A 171 20.85 -0.28 14.48
N GLY A 172 21.00 -1.59 14.29
CA GLY A 172 20.10 -2.57 14.88
C GLY A 172 18.71 -2.51 14.25
N ALA A 173 17.65 -2.64 15.06
CA ALA A 173 16.27 -2.63 14.60
C ALA A 173 15.62 -1.25 14.78
N GLN A 174 15.08 -0.69 13.70
CA GLN A 174 14.38 0.59 13.68
C GLN A 174 13.04 0.44 12.95
N THR A 175 12.09 1.33 13.22
CA THR A 175 10.75 1.25 12.61
C THR A 175 10.46 2.48 11.77
N VAL A 176 10.15 2.25 10.49
CA VAL A 176 9.61 3.27 9.59
C VAL A 176 8.09 3.23 9.69
N LYS A 177 7.49 4.31 10.18
CA LYS A 177 6.03 4.49 10.22
C LYS A 177 5.62 5.62 9.30
N THR A 178 4.60 5.39 8.49
CA THR A 178 4.03 6.41 7.61
C THR A 178 2.52 6.46 7.74
N ARG A 179 1.98 7.66 7.50
CA ARG A 179 0.56 7.88 7.32
C ARG A 179 0.35 9.04 6.36
N VAL A 180 -0.42 8.80 5.32
CA VAL A 180 -0.84 9.81 4.35
C VAL A 180 -2.36 9.80 4.23
N SER A 181 -2.94 10.96 3.99
CA SER A 181 -4.40 11.14 3.92
C SER A 181 -4.74 12.18 2.87
N GLU A 182 -5.78 11.92 2.07
CA GLU A 182 -6.27 12.82 1.03
C GLU A 182 -7.78 12.98 1.12
N SER A 183 -8.25 14.23 1.14
CA SER A 183 -9.67 14.57 1.13
C SER A 183 -10.21 14.62 -0.30
N LYS A 184 -11.30 13.92 -0.55
CA LYS A 184 -11.94 13.74 -1.85
C LYS A 184 -13.46 13.90 -1.71
N GLN A 185 -14.14 14.24 -2.80
CA GLN A 185 -15.61 14.26 -2.86
C GLN A 185 -16.19 12.87 -3.18
N VAL A 186 -15.50 12.13 -4.05
CA VAL A 186 -15.82 10.76 -4.47
C VAL A 186 -14.51 9.97 -4.52
N VAL A 187 -14.57 8.68 -4.20
CA VAL A 187 -13.41 7.78 -4.27
C VAL A 187 -13.58 6.81 -5.42
N THR A 188 -12.59 6.82 -6.32
CA THR A 188 -12.48 5.98 -7.51
C THR A 188 -11.30 5.03 -7.38
N SER A 189 -11.13 4.10 -8.33
CA SER A 189 -9.97 3.22 -8.37
C SER A 189 -8.63 3.97 -8.45
N SER A 190 -8.58 5.12 -9.14
CA SER A 190 -7.36 5.94 -9.23
C SER A 190 -7.01 6.61 -7.90
N ASP A 191 -7.99 6.89 -7.04
CA ASP A 191 -7.70 7.44 -5.70
C ASP A 191 -7.06 6.38 -4.79
N TRP A 192 -7.42 5.10 -4.95
CA TRP A 192 -6.74 3.99 -4.28
C TRP A 192 -5.31 3.83 -4.75
N GLN A 193 -5.07 3.97 -6.06
CA GLN A 193 -3.72 4.01 -6.61
C GLN A 193 -2.93 5.16 -5.98
N GLU A 194 -3.43 6.38 -6.10
CA GLU A 194 -2.79 7.61 -5.63
C GLU A 194 -2.39 7.52 -4.15
N ILE A 195 -3.31 7.13 -3.26
CA ILE A 195 -3.03 7.10 -1.82
C ILE A 195 -1.98 6.06 -1.45
N VAL A 196 -1.92 4.94 -2.19
CA VAL A 196 -0.91 3.89 -1.98
C VAL A 196 0.44 4.33 -2.53
N GLU A 197 0.49 4.99 -3.68
CA GLU A 197 1.72 5.57 -4.25
C GLU A 197 2.31 6.67 -3.36
N LYS A 198 1.45 7.51 -2.77
CA LYS A 198 1.84 8.49 -1.74
C LYS A 198 2.39 7.80 -0.49
N GLY A 199 1.77 6.71 -0.05
CA GLY A 199 2.25 5.89 1.06
C GLY A 199 3.65 5.32 0.82
N LEU A 200 3.89 4.76 -0.37
CA LEU A 200 5.19 4.25 -0.81
C LEU A 200 6.25 5.35 -0.90
N SER A 201 5.87 6.51 -1.43
CA SER A 201 6.75 7.69 -1.46
C SER A 201 7.13 8.15 -0.04
N SER A 202 6.20 8.10 0.90
CA SER A 202 6.47 8.39 2.31
C SER A 202 7.43 7.36 2.94
N ILE A 203 7.31 6.07 2.58
CA ILE A 203 8.27 5.03 3.03
C ILE A 203 9.67 5.35 2.53
N ALA A 204 9.82 5.69 1.25
CA ALA A 204 11.12 6.05 0.67
C ALA A 204 11.73 7.26 1.38
N GLN A 205 10.95 8.33 1.61
CA GLN A 205 11.41 9.52 2.31
C GLN A 205 11.81 9.26 3.76
N GLN A 206 11.02 8.49 4.51
CA GLN A 206 11.36 8.16 5.89
C GLN A 206 12.55 7.21 5.98
N THR A 207 12.72 6.31 5.01
CA THR A 207 13.90 5.44 4.92
C THR A 207 15.14 6.29 4.67
N LYS A 208 15.10 7.24 3.74
CA LYS A 208 16.19 8.19 3.51
C LYS A 208 16.58 8.89 4.82
N ARG A 209 15.62 9.54 5.48
CA ARG A 209 15.83 10.24 6.75
C ARG A 209 16.47 9.36 7.81
N LEU A 210 15.92 8.16 7.99
CA LEU A 210 16.44 7.17 8.95
C LEU A 210 17.91 6.83 8.70
N VAL A 211 18.31 6.60 7.45
CA VAL A 211 19.69 6.16 7.13
C VAL A 211 20.68 7.32 7.04
N THR A 212 20.20 8.55 6.84
CA THR A 212 21.01 9.78 6.89
C THR A 212 21.09 10.39 8.30
N GLY A 213 20.19 10.00 9.21
CA GLY A 213 20.08 10.58 10.56
C GLY A 213 19.39 11.95 10.58
N GLU A 214 18.52 12.21 9.60
CA GLU A 214 17.73 13.45 9.46
C GLU A 214 16.33 13.35 10.08
#